data_AF-A0A8S3UKH7-F1
#
_entry.id   AF-A0A8S3UKH7-F1
#
_cell.length_a   1.000
_cell.length_b   1.000
_cell.length_c   1.000
_cell.angle_alpha   90.00
_cell.angle_beta   90.00
_cell.angle_gamma   90.00
#
_symmetry.space_group_name_H-M   'P 1'
#
loop_
_entity.id
_entity.type
_entity.pdbx_description
1 polymer ?
#
loop_
_entity_poly.entity_id
_entity_poly.type
_entity_poly.pdbx_seq_one_letter_code
_entity_poly.pdbx_strand_id
1 'polypeptide(L)'
;MAHWGQNLPLKWILLEHLIEINKSDGNNFINLSDMENLAKHPDINMIDIDEVKLFLRYQHEVGNIIYFEDIQDFIILNPKWLVDAFRCLVSDKIDGRLQHRTDWTKQNGTISESLITELFKSKCGNQFLDQKENLVKVMEKFDILVKIAETSSYIMPSMMPPVLFDEAVEDLVDKLCLLNVRVKDKTFKPGQYLGTQEVRLKVKIVTNIETIVNDPNFIPIITY
;
A
#
# COMPACT_ATOMS: atom_id res chain seq x y z
N MET A 1 16.38 -11.12 -9.31
CA MET A 1 16.98 -11.55 -10.60
C MET A 1 16.11 -10.94 -11.69
N ALA A 2 16.50 -9.97 -12.53
CA ALA A 2 17.82 -9.68 -13.11
C ALA A 2 17.99 -8.17 -13.41
N HIS A 3 19.10 -7.59 -12.94
CA HIS A 3 19.61 -6.27 -13.38
C HIS A 3 21.06 -6.38 -13.91
N TRP A 4 21.58 -7.61 -14.03
CA TRP A 4 22.94 -7.85 -14.50
C TRP A 4 23.05 -7.46 -15.98
N GLY A 5 23.87 -6.45 -16.27
CA GLY A 5 24.12 -5.96 -17.63
C GLY A 5 23.44 -4.63 -18.00
N GLN A 6 22.72 -3.96 -17.09
CA GLN A 6 22.26 -2.59 -17.33
C GLN A 6 23.37 -1.58 -17.04
N ASN A 7 23.56 -0.62 -17.95
CA ASN A 7 24.47 0.51 -17.74
C ASN A 7 23.80 1.51 -16.80
N LEU A 8 24.22 1.55 -15.54
CA LEU A 8 23.78 2.54 -14.56
C LEU A 8 24.80 3.68 -14.46
N PRO A 9 24.35 4.93 -14.24
CA PRO A 9 25.26 6.04 -13.97
C PRO A 9 26.10 5.76 -12.71
N LEU A 10 27.41 6.04 -12.77
CA LEU A 10 28.30 5.84 -11.61
C LEU A 10 27.80 6.57 -10.35
N LYS A 11 27.23 7.77 -10.53
CA LYS A 11 26.65 8.56 -9.45
C LYS A 11 25.54 7.82 -8.69
N TRP A 12 24.75 7.00 -9.39
CA TRP A 12 23.67 6.21 -8.77
C TRP A 12 24.23 5.15 -7.84
N ILE A 13 25.32 4.50 -8.23
CA ILE A 13 26.00 3.48 -7.42
C ILE A 13 26.60 4.13 -6.16
N LEU A 14 27.19 5.31 -6.29
CA LEU A 14 27.75 6.05 -5.15
C LEU A 14 26.65 6.50 -4.17
N LEU A 15 25.52 6.99 -4.68
CA LEU A 15 24.38 7.37 -3.85
C LEU A 15 23.76 6.15 -3.16
N GLU A 16 23.61 5.03 -3.86
CA GLU A 16 23.14 3.75 -3.30
C GLU A 16 24.04 3.31 -2.14
N HIS A 17 25.37 3.40 -2.28
CA HIS A 17 26.29 3.10 -1.19
C HIS A 17 26.09 3.99 0.04
N LEU A 18 25.85 5.30 -0.13
CA LEU A 18 25.53 6.19 0.99
C LEU A 18 24.19 5.83 1.66
N ILE A 19 23.20 5.38 0.87
CA ILE A 19 21.93 4.90 1.39
C ILE A 19 22.11 3.62 2.22
N GLU A 20 22.96 2.69 1.78
CA GLU A 20 23.26 1.47 2.55
C GLU A 20 23.98 1.76 3.87
N ILE A 21 24.85 2.79 3.92
CA ILE A 21 25.43 3.28 5.18
C ILE A 21 24.32 3.81 6.09
N ASN A 22 23.43 4.67 5.58
CA ASN A 22 22.31 5.20 6.36
C ASN A 22 21.39 4.10 6.92
N LYS A 23 21.11 3.06 6.12
CA LYS A 23 20.36 1.87 6.57
C LYS A 23 21.09 1.14 7.69
N SER A 24 22.41 1.00 7.57
CA SER A 24 23.25 0.33 8.57
C SER A 24 23.30 1.09 9.90
N ASP A 25 23.16 2.42 9.86
CA ASP A 25 23.02 3.28 11.04
C ASP A 25 21.62 3.19 11.70
N GLY A 26 20.72 2.38 11.13
CA GLY A 26 19.39 2.12 11.68
C GLY A 26 18.29 3.03 11.11
N ASN A 27 18.60 3.89 10.14
CA ASN A 27 17.61 4.76 9.51
C ASN A 27 16.76 3.96 8.52
N ASN A 28 15.45 3.89 8.78
CA ASN A 28 14.51 3.17 7.91
C ASN A 28 13.83 4.06 6.87
N PHE A 29 13.87 5.38 7.07
CA PHE A 29 13.30 6.38 6.19
C PHE A 29 14.19 7.62 6.17
N ILE A 30 13.99 8.47 5.18
CA ILE A 30 14.62 9.77 5.05
C ILE A 30 13.66 10.73 4.37
N ASN A 31 13.83 12.03 4.64
CA ASN A 31 13.09 13.06 3.93
C ASN A 31 13.71 13.28 2.53
N LEU A 32 12.93 13.80 1.59
CA LEU A 32 13.42 14.10 0.25
C LEU A 32 14.50 15.18 0.31
N SER A 33 14.31 16.20 1.15
CA SER A 33 15.30 17.25 1.39
C SER A 33 16.67 16.71 1.86
N ASP A 34 16.67 15.74 2.77
CA ASP A 34 17.90 15.09 3.24
C ASP A 34 18.52 14.17 2.18
N MET A 35 17.69 13.48 1.39
CA MET A 35 18.15 12.72 0.21
C MET A 35 18.82 13.62 -0.83
N GLU A 36 18.28 14.80 -1.09
CA GLU A 36 18.91 15.80 -1.97
C GLU A 36 20.26 16.26 -1.43
N ASN A 37 20.37 16.45 -0.12
CA ASN A 37 21.63 16.82 0.52
C ASN A 37 22.67 15.72 0.39
N LEU A 38 22.29 14.44 0.53
CA LEU A 38 23.16 13.31 0.25
C LEU A 38 23.61 13.27 -1.21
N ALA A 39 22.70 13.52 -2.15
CA ALA A 39 23.00 13.49 -3.58
C ALA A 39 23.95 14.62 -4.02
N LYS A 40 23.96 15.75 -3.29
CA LYS A 40 24.89 16.88 -3.47
C LYS A 40 26.31 16.62 -2.93
N HIS A 41 26.57 15.46 -2.31
CA HIS A 41 27.91 15.12 -1.84
C HIS A 41 28.95 15.29 -2.97
N PRO A 42 30.15 15.85 -2.71
CA PRO A 42 31.13 16.18 -3.75
C PRO A 42 31.47 15.04 -4.71
N ASP A 43 31.51 13.81 -4.20
CA ASP A 43 31.81 12.61 -4.98
C ASP A 43 30.66 12.17 -5.92
N ILE A 44 29.43 12.60 -5.62
CA ILE A 44 28.22 12.25 -6.39
C ILE A 44 27.86 13.39 -7.33
N ASN A 45 27.78 14.61 -6.79
CA ASN A 45 27.48 15.85 -7.51
C ASN A 45 26.21 15.74 -8.38
N MET A 46 25.12 15.23 -7.80
CA MET A 46 23.77 15.32 -8.37
C MET A 46 23.12 16.61 -7.86
N ILE A 47 23.18 17.65 -8.67
CA ILE A 47 22.60 18.98 -8.35
C ILE A 47 21.16 19.06 -8.86
N ASP A 48 20.86 18.38 -9.96
CA ASP A 48 19.53 18.36 -10.56
C ASP A 48 18.58 17.45 -9.77
N ILE A 49 17.48 18.05 -9.28
CA ILE A 49 16.45 17.32 -8.54
C ILE A 49 15.77 16.25 -9.39
N ASP A 50 15.66 16.47 -10.70
CA ASP A 50 15.01 15.51 -11.58
C ASP A 50 15.88 14.26 -11.77
N GLU A 51 17.22 14.40 -11.72
CA GLU A 51 18.16 13.26 -11.68
C GLU A 51 17.96 12.44 -10.40
N VAL A 52 17.82 13.11 -9.25
CA VAL A 52 17.56 12.44 -7.95
C VAL A 52 16.21 11.72 -7.97
N LYS A 53 15.15 12.37 -8.46
CA LYS A 53 13.82 11.74 -8.57
C LYS A 53 13.83 10.54 -9.53
N LEU A 54 14.58 10.63 -10.63
CA LEU A 54 14.73 9.51 -11.57
C LEU A 54 15.42 8.31 -10.89
N PHE A 55 16.48 8.57 -10.11
CA PHE A 55 17.11 7.54 -9.28
C PHE A 55 16.13 6.93 -8.28
N LEU A 56 15.35 7.75 -7.58
CA LEU A 56 14.38 7.26 -6.58
C LEU A 56 13.27 6.41 -7.22
N ARG A 57 12.75 6.82 -8.38
CA ARG A 57 11.78 6.02 -9.15
C ARG A 57 12.36 4.67 -9.55
N TYR A 58 13.58 4.67 -10.08
CA TYR A 58 14.26 3.42 -10.44
C TYR A 58 14.42 2.50 -9.23
N GLN A 59 14.90 3.02 -8.10
CA GLN A 59 15.08 2.24 -6.87
C GLN A 59 13.75 1.74 -6.29
N HIS A 60 12.67 2.50 -6.47
CA HIS A 60 11.31 2.08 -6.12
C HIS A 60 10.81 0.92 -7.00
N GLU A 61 11.02 1.00 -8.31
CA GLU A 61 10.62 -0.04 -9.27
C GLU A 61 11.31 -1.37 -9.01
N VAL A 62 12.59 -1.35 -8.63
CA VAL A 62 13.33 -2.57 -8.26
C VAL A 62 13.04 -3.04 -6.82
N GLY A 63 12.34 -2.22 -6.03
CA GLY A 63 11.92 -2.56 -4.67
C GLY A 63 13.01 -2.42 -3.61
N ASN A 64 14.06 -1.65 -3.88
CA ASN A 64 15.14 -1.38 -2.91
C ASN A 64 14.76 -0.29 -1.90
N ILE A 65 13.91 0.65 -2.32
CA ILE A 65 13.31 1.71 -1.50
C ILE A 65 11.83 1.83 -1.83
N ILE A 66 11.09 2.65 -1.08
CA ILE A 66 9.72 3.04 -1.44
C ILE A 66 9.65 4.56 -1.53
N TYR A 67 9.24 5.03 -2.71
CA TYR A 67 9.11 6.45 -3.01
C TYR A 67 7.83 6.67 -3.82
N PHE A 68 7.02 7.61 -3.36
CA PHE A 68 5.84 8.10 -4.07
C PHE A 68 5.94 9.62 -4.16
N GLU A 69 5.86 10.18 -5.37
CA GLU A 69 6.00 11.63 -5.58
C GLU A 69 4.93 12.46 -4.87
N ASP A 70 3.74 11.89 -4.70
CA ASP A 70 2.60 12.54 -4.06
C ASP A 70 2.55 12.34 -2.53
N ILE A 71 3.42 11.48 -1.98
CA ILE A 71 3.72 11.44 -0.55
C ILE A 71 4.98 12.27 -0.33
N GLN A 72 4.77 13.60 -0.33
CA GLN A 72 5.86 14.57 -0.27
C GLN A 72 6.79 14.31 0.91
N ASP A 73 8.09 14.45 0.62
CA ASP A 73 9.16 14.47 1.61
C ASP A 73 9.28 13.21 2.48
N PHE A 74 8.84 12.04 1.99
CA PHE A 74 8.98 10.78 2.71
C PHE A 74 9.44 9.63 1.81
N ILE A 75 10.64 9.12 2.08
CA ILE A 75 11.25 8.01 1.37
C ILE A 75 11.53 6.90 2.37
N ILE A 76 10.94 5.72 2.18
CA ILE A 76 11.29 4.56 2.99
C ILE A 76 12.53 3.91 2.38
N LEU A 77 13.65 4.03 3.09
CA LEU A 77 14.91 3.41 2.66
C LEU A 77 14.84 1.90 2.75
N ASN A 78 14.19 1.37 3.79
CA ASN A 78 14.10 -0.06 4.05
C ASN A 78 12.67 -0.58 3.89
N PRO A 79 12.30 -1.18 2.75
CA PRO A 79 10.95 -1.72 2.52
C PRO A 79 10.49 -2.72 3.59
N LYS A 80 11.42 -3.43 4.25
CA LYS A 80 11.08 -4.34 5.35
C LYS A 80 10.47 -3.60 6.55
N TRP A 81 10.82 -2.33 6.77
CA TRP A 81 10.23 -1.50 7.82
C TRP A 81 8.73 -1.26 7.59
N LEU A 82 8.31 -1.05 6.33
CA LEU A 82 6.88 -1.00 5.97
C LEU A 82 6.19 -2.35 6.23
N VAL A 83 6.85 -3.47 5.87
CA VAL A 83 6.31 -4.81 6.12
C VAL A 83 6.14 -5.06 7.62
N ASP A 84 7.09 -4.63 8.44
CA ASP A 84 7.01 -4.77 9.88
C ASP A 84 5.89 -3.87 10.47
N ALA A 85 5.68 -2.66 9.94
CA ALA A 85 4.52 -1.82 10.30
C ALA A 85 3.19 -2.49 9.95
N PHE A 86 3.07 -3.04 8.73
CA PHE A 86 1.88 -3.80 8.31
C PHE A 86 1.65 -5.02 9.21
N ARG A 87 2.72 -5.73 9.57
CA ARG A 87 2.66 -6.89 10.47
C ARG A 87 2.07 -6.54 11.83
N CYS A 88 2.31 -5.33 12.35
CA CYS A 88 1.70 -4.86 13.61
C CYS A 88 0.16 -4.81 13.51
N LEU A 89 -0.38 -4.50 12.33
CA LEU A 89 -1.82 -4.40 12.12
C LEU A 89 -2.47 -5.78 12.04
N VAL A 90 -1.84 -6.69 11.30
CA VAL A 90 -2.47 -7.95 10.86
C VAL A 90 -2.15 -9.15 11.72
N SER A 91 -1.05 -9.13 12.46
CA SER A 91 -0.58 -10.28 13.22
C SER A 91 -0.71 -10.07 14.73
N ASP A 92 -1.06 -11.17 15.41
CA ASP A 92 -0.78 -11.35 16.82
C ASP A 92 0.41 -12.29 17.02
N LYS A 93 1.18 -12.05 18.08
CA LYS A 93 2.11 -13.03 18.60
C LYS A 93 1.39 -13.79 19.72
N ILE A 94 1.00 -15.03 19.46
CA ILE A 94 0.46 -15.94 20.46
C ILE A 94 1.48 -17.08 20.59
N ASP A 95 2.07 -17.23 21.78
CA ASP A 95 3.08 -18.24 22.09
C ASP A 95 4.27 -18.30 21.12
N GLY A 96 4.79 -17.13 20.75
CA GLY A 96 5.94 -17.02 19.83
C GLY A 96 5.64 -17.33 18.37
N ARG A 97 4.42 -17.76 18.03
CA ARG A 97 3.95 -17.96 16.65
C ARG A 97 3.19 -16.73 16.18
N LEU A 98 3.37 -16.38 14.91
CA LEU A 98 2.51 -15.41 14.25
C LEU A 98 1.18 -16.07 13.97
N GLN A 99 0.12 -15.49 14.51
CA GLN A 99 -1.24 -15.82 14.15
C GLN A 99 -1.87 -14.59 13.53
N HIS A 100 -2.74 -14.80 12.55
CA HIS A 100 -3.56 -13.74 12.01
C HIS A 100 -4.45 -13.20 13.12
N ARG A 101 -4.47 -11.88 13.32
CA ARG A 101 -5.32 -11.25 14.34
C ARG A 101 -6.76 -11.60 14.05
N THR A 102 -7.55 -11.93 15.06
CA THR A 102 -8.95 -12.35 14.85
C THR A 102 -9.98 -11.30 15.23
N ASP A 103 -9.58 -10.27 15.99
CA ASP A 103 -10.52 -9.47 16.77
C ASP A 103 -11.34 -8.53 15.89
N TRP A 104 -10.67 -7.69 15.08
CA TRP A 104 -11.35 -6.80 14.12
C TRP A 104 -11.49 -7.43 12.72
N THR A 105 -10.72 -8.46 12.43
CA THR A 105 -10.69 -9.13 11.13
C THR A 105 -11.92 -10.01 10.93
N LYS A 106 -12.45 -10.59 12.02
CA LYS A 106 -13.75 -11.28 12.02
C LYS A 106 -14.95 -10.32 11.98
N GLN A 107 -14.74 -9.04 12.26
CA GLN A 107 -15.79 -8.01 12.33
C GLN A 107 -15.92 -7.18 11.05
N ASN A 108 -15.52 -7.73 9.89
CA ASN A 108 -15.64 -7.14 8.53
C ASN A 108 -14.35 -6.54 7.96
N GLY A 109 -13.19 -6.72 8.61
CA GLY A 109 -11.91 -6.24 8.07
C GLY A 109 -11.72 -4.72 8.14
N THR A 110 -12.50 -4.04 8.99
CA THR A 110 -12.40 -2.60 9.24
C THR A 110 -11.49 -2.31 10.42
N ILE A 111 -10.62 -1.30 10.29
CA ILE A 111 -9.70 -0.84 11.34
C ILE A 111 -9.82 0.68 11.50
N SER A 112 -10.05 1.15 12.73
CA SER A 112 -10.10 2.58 13.03
C SER A 112 -8.70 3.18 13.19
N GLU A 113 -8.56 4.48 12.97
CA GLU A 113 -7.31 5.20 13.17
C GLU A 113 -6.80 5.15 14.62
N SER A 114 -7.73 5.16 15.58
CA SER A 114 -7.41 4.97 17.00
C SER A 114 -6.81 3.60 17.28
N LEU A 115 -7.33 2.55 16.65
CA LEU A 115 -6.84 1.18 16.79
C LEU A 115 -5.47 1.01 16.12
N ILE A 116 -5.23 1.62 14.95
CA ILE A 116 -3.88 1.66 14.33
C ILE A 116 -2.87 2.25 15.33
N THR A 117 -3.23 3.37 15.95
CA THR A 117 -2.38 4.05 16.93
C THR A 117 -2.10 3.17 18.14
N GLU A 118 -3.11 2.49 18.67
CA GLU A 118 -2.97 1.57 19.80
C GLU A 118 -2.09 0.36 19.46
N LEU A 119 -2.24 -0.22 18.27
CA LEU A 119 -1.45 -1.36 17.82
C LEU A 119 0.02 -0.98 17.65
N PHE A 120 0.31 0.20 17.08
CA PHE A 120 1.68 0.70 16.96
C PHE A 120 2.33 0.98 18.33
N LYS A 121 1.55 1.48 19.30
CA LYS A 121 2.00 1.68 20.69
C LYS A 121 2.31 0.35 21.37
N SER A 122 1.31 -0.53 21.44
CA SER A 122 1.32 -1.71 22.30
C SER A 122 2.18 -2.86 21.75
N LYS A 123 2.22 -3.07 20.42
CA LYS A 123 2.92 -4.21 19.81
C LYS A 123 4.30 -3.86 19.28
N CYS A 124 4.48 -2.61 18.88
CA CYS A 124 5.64 -2.18 18.11
C CYS A 124 6.44 -1.07 18.81
N GLY A 125 6.19 -0.86 20.11
CA GLY A 125 7.05 -0.07 20.99
C GLY A 125 7.21 1.38 20.55
N ASN A 126 6.15 1.96 19.97
CA ASN A 126 6.10 3.33 19.44
C ASN A 126 6.96 3.59 18.19
N GLN A 127 7.70 2.62 17.65
CA GLN A 127 8.67 2.83 16.56
C GLN A 127 8.08 3.38 15.25
N PHE A 128 6.75 3.30 15.08
CA PHE A 128 6.03 3.73 13.87
C PHE A 128 5.15 4.96 14.10
N LEU A 129 5.03 5.46 15.34
CA LEU A 129 4.06 6.50 15.67
C LEU A 129 4.39 7.84 15.03
N ASP A 130 5.68 8.22 15.07
CA ASP A 130 6.14 9.50 14.53
C ASP A 130 5.90 9.61 13.02
N GLN A 131 5.86 8.46 12.33
CA GLN A 131 5.63 8.37 10.89
C GLN A 131 4.29 7.71 10.54
N LYS A 132 3.35 7.63 11.49
CA LYS A 132 2.07 6.93 11.32
C LYS A 132 1.32 7.41 10.08
N GLU A 133 1.19 8.73 9.93
CA GLU A 133 0.43 9.32 8.82
C GLU A 133 1.05 8.99 7.46
N ASN A 134 2.38 9.08 7.35
CA ASN A 134 3.09 8.76 6.12
C ASN A 134 3.02 7.26 5.81
N LEU A 135 3.18 6.39 6.81
CA LEU A 135 3.02 4.95 6.67
C LEU A 135 1.61 4.55 6.21
N VAL A 136 0.57 5.18 6.78
CA VAL A 136 -0.82 4.95 6.36
C VAL A 136 -1.01 5.36 4.89
N LYS A 137 -0.54 6.54 4.48
CA LYS A 137 -0.60 6.96 3.07
C LYS A 137 0.12 6.00 2.14
N VAL A 138 1.29 5.51 2.54
CA VAL A 138 2.04 4.49 1.77
C VAL A 138 1.23 3.19 1.69
N MET A 139 0.63 2.74 2.79
CA MET A 139 -0.25 1.57 2.79
C MET A 139 -1.48 1.76 1.91
N GLU A 140 -2.04 2.97 1.83
CA GLU A 140 -3.11 3.30 0.88
C GLU A 140 -2.63 3.20 -0.58
N LYS A 141 -1.42 3.68 -0.90
CA LYS A 141 -0.85 3.55 -2.26
C LYS A 141 -0.65 2.10 -2.69
N PHE A 142 -0.36 1.21 -1.73
CA PHE A 142 -0.26 -0.22 -1.99
C PHE A 142 -1.63 -0.95 -1.95
N ASP A 143 -2.73 -0.23 -1.76
CA ASP A 143 -4.08 -0.78 -1.57
C ASP A 143 -4.17 -1.78 -0.41
N ILE A 144 -3.28 -1.62 0.59
CA ILE A 144 -3.33 -2.39 1.84
C ILE A 144 -4.48 -1.85 2.68
N LEU A 145 -4.54 -0.52 2.83
CA LEU A 145 -5.61 0.19 3.51
C LEU A 145 -6.44 0.98 2.50
N VAL A 146 -7.74 1.03 2.73
CA VAL A 146 -8.68 1.81 1.92
C VAL A 146 -9.46 2.69 2.86
N LYS A 147 -9.29 4.00 2.78
CA LYS A 147 -10.03 4.93 3.62
C LYS A 147 -11.52 4.85 3.31
N ILE A 148 -12.33 4.69 4.36
CA ILE A 148 -13.78 4.83 4.26
C ILE A 148 -14.08 6.33 4.27
N ALA A 149 -14.71 6.82 3.20
CA ALA A 149 -15.02 8.23 3.03
C ALA A 149 -15.70 8.81 4.28
N GLU A 150 -15.33 10.03 4.65
CA GLU A 150 -15.95 10.79 5.76
C GLU A 150 -15.81 10.15 7.15
N THR A 151 -15.00 9.09 7.31
CA THR A 151 -14.72 8.47 8.61
C THR A 151 -13.22 8.44 8.92
N SER A 152 -12.89 8.20 10.20
CA SER A 152 -11.54 7.89 10.67
C SER A 152 -11.27 6.38 10.68
N SER A 153 -11.76 5.65 9.67
CA SER A 153 -11.62 4.20 9.56
C SER A 153 -11.18 3.77 8.16
N TYR A 154 -10.56 2.60 8.11
CA TYR A 154 -10.00 2.00 6.92
C TYR A 154 -10.52 0.57 6.77
N ILE A 155 -10.74 0.14 5.53
CA ILE A 155 -10.94 -1.26 5.20
C ILE A 155 -9.56 -1.83 4.88
N MET A 156 -9.30 -3.05 5.37
CA MET A 156 -8.14 -3.82 4.97
C MET A 156 -8.62 -5.03 4.15
N PRO A 157 -8.66 -4.90 2.81
CA PRO A 157 -9.43 -5.78 1.95
C PRO A 157 -8.99 -7.25 2.03
N SER A 158 -7.69 -7.50 2.24
CA SER A 158 -7.13 -8.85 2.42
C SER A 158 -7.61 -9.56 3.68
N MET A 159 -8.26 -8.84 4.60
CA MET A 159 -8.70 -9.36 5.90
C MET A 159 -10.19 -9.16 6.13
N MET A 160 -10.92 -8.85 5.06
CA MET A 160 -12.34 -9.10 5.01
C MET A 160 -12.58 -10.61 5.06
N PRO A 161 -13.60 -11.08 5.80
CA PRO A 161 -13.99 -12.48 5.71
C PRO A 161 -14.35 -12.81 4.26
N PRO A 162 -14.09 -14.04 3.79
CA PRO A 162 -14.65 -14.49 2.51
C PRO A 162 -16.15 -14.28 2.59
N VAL A 163 -16.70 -13.47 1.67
CA VAL A 163 -18.13 -13.29 1.54
C VAL A 163 -18.71 -14.67 1.27
N LEU A 164 -19.44 -15.24 2.24
CA LEU A 164 -20.36 -16.31 1.93
C LEU A 164 -21.42 -15.66 1.05
N PHE A 165 -21.37 -15.95 -0.24
CA PHE A 165 -22.41 -15.54 -1.16
C PHE A 165 -23.70 -16.25 -0.74
N ASP A 166 -24.54 -15.58 0.04
CA ASP A 166 -25.92 -16.02 0.25
C ASP A 166 -26.70 -15.87 -1.07
N GLU A 167 -27.71 -16.70 -1.29
CA GLU A 167 -28.56 -16.73 -2.50
C GLU A 167 -29.11 -15.34 -2.89
N ALA A 168 -29.30 -14.44 -1.92
CA ALA A 168 -29.74 -13.07 -2.15
C ALA A 168 -28.70 -12.19 -2.88
N VAL A 169 -27.40 -12.48 -2.73
CA VAL A 169 -26.31 -11.78 -3.42
C VAL A 169 -26.11 -12.36 -4.82
N GLU A 170 -26.39 -13.64 -5.07
CA GLU A 170 -26.43 -14.18 -6.44
C GLU A 170 -27.48 -13.47 -7.29
N ASP A 171 -28.69 -13.26 -6.76
CA ASP A 171 -29.76 -12.54 -7.48
C ASP A 171 -29.40 -11.06 -7.73
N LEU A 172 -28.64 -10.44 -6.81
CA LEU A 172 -28.15 -9.07 -6.94
C LEU A 172 -26.94 -8.97 -7.89
N VAL A 173 -26.05 -9.95 -7.89
CA VAL A 173 -24.92 -10.09 -8.81
C VAL A 173 -25.42 -10.43 -10.22
N ASP A 174 -26.45 -11.25 -10.37
CA ASP A 174 -27.10 -11.52 -11.67
C ASP A 174 -27.82 -10.27 -12.20
N LYS A 175 -28.45 -9.48 -11.32
CA LYS A 175 -29.02 -8.17 -11.67
C LYS A 175 -27.93 -7.13 -11.98
N LEU A 176 -26.79 -7.14 -11.28
CA LEU A 176 -25.64 -6.27 -11.55
C LEU A 176 -24.82 -6.74 -12.76
N CYS A 177 -24.87 -8.02 -13.13
CA CYS A 177 -24.33 -8.53 -14.40
C CYS A 177 -25.02 -7.93 -15.62
N LEU A 178 -26.22 -7.33 -15.46
CA LEU A 178 -26.87 -6.51 -16.49
C LEU A 178 -26.18 -5.14 -16.68
N LEU A 179 -25.49 -4.63 -15.65
CA LEU A 179 -24.57 -3.50 -15.73
C LEU A 179 -23.17 -4.02 -16.08
N ASN A 180 -22.98 -4.37 -17.35
CA ASN A 180 -21.77 -4.99 -17.89
C ASN A 180 -20.45 -4.34 -17.43
N VAL A 181 -19.79 -4.93 -16.43
CA VAL A 181 -18.32 -4.91 -16.32
C VAL A 181 -17.82 -6.35 -16.44
N ARG A 182 -17.75 -6.85 -17.67
CA ARG A 182 -16.99 -8.07 -17.97
C ARG A 182 -15.52 -7.70 -18.15
N VAL A 183 -14.68 -7.99 -17.16
CA VAL A 183 -13.24 -7.99 -17.35
C VAL A 183 -12.87 -9.21 -18.20
N LYS A 184 -12.78 -9.02 -19.52
CA LYS A 184 -12.21 -10.05 -20.42
C LYS A 184 -10.69 -9.94 -20.39
N ASP A 185 -10.06 -10.53 -19.38
CA ASP A 185 -8.63 -10.82 -19.46
C ASP A 185 -8.43 -12.22 -20.04
N LYS A 186 -7.86 -12.28 -21.25
CA LYS A 186 -7.62 -13.55 -21.98
C LYS A 186 -6.55 -14.43 -21.33
N THR A 187 -5.89 -13.95 -20.28
CA THR A 187 -4.87 -14.70 -19.54
C THR A 187 -5.45 -15.55 -18.41
N PHE A 188 -6.74 -15.40 -18.10
CA PHE A 188 -7.35 -15.99 -16.91
C PHE A 188 -7.83 -17.43 -17.11
N LYS A 189 -7.28 -18.39 -16.35
CA LYS A 189 -7.76 -19.78 -16.35
C LYS A 189 -8.73 -20.02 -15.18
N PRO A 190 -9.84 -20.75 -15.40
CA PRO A 190 -10.74 -21.14 -14.31
C PRO A 190 -9.98 -21.87 -13.19
N GLY A 191 -10.16 -21.44 -11.94
CA GLY A 191 -9.52 -22.06 -10.76
C GLY A 191 -8.18 -21.45 -10.32
N GLN A 192 -7.68 -20.38 -10.96
CA GLN A 192 -6.58 -19.59 -10.41
C GLN A 192 -7.06 -18.62 -9.34
N TYR A 193 -6.42 -18.63 -8.16
CA TYR A 193 -6.58 -17.60 -7.14
C TYR A 193 -6.05 -16.27 -7.70
N LEU A 194 -6.94 -15.31 -7.96
CA LEU A 194 -6.57 -13.92 -8.13
C LEU A 194 -6.21 -13.40 -6.74
N GLY A 195 -4.93 -13.16 -6.48
CA GLY A 195 -4.52 -12.49 -5.25
C GLY A 195 -5.01 -11.03 -5.19
N THR A 196 -4.11 -10.11 -4.86
CA THR A 196 -4.37 -8.66 -4.72
C THR A 196 -5.13 -7.99 -5.88
N GLN A 197 -5.16 -8.57 -7.08
CA GLN A 197 -5.94 -8.09 -8.23
C GLN A 197 -7.47 -8.22 -8.03
N GLU A 198 -7.96 -9.34 -7.49
CA GLU A 198 -9.40 -9.52 -7.19
C GLU A 198 -9.83 -8.56 -6.09
N VAL A 199 -8.96 -8.43 -5.10
CA VAL A 199 -9.15 -7.57 -3.93
C VAL A 199 -9.21 -6.11 -4.37
N ARG A 200 -8.28 -5.66 -5.24
CA ARG A 200 -8.29 -4.32 -5.85
C ARG A 200 -9.55 -4.03 -6.66
N LEU A 201 -10.01 -5.00 -7.46
CA LEU A 201 -11.22 -4.86 -8.26
C LEU A 201 -12.46 -4.79 -7.37
N LYS A 202 -12.58 -5.69 -6.38
CA LYS A 202 -13.70 -5.70 -5.41
C LYS A 202 -13.76 -4.42 -4.60
N VAL A 203 -12.63 -3.92 -4.12
CA VAL A 203 -12.55 -2.64 -3.39
C VAL A 203 -13.03 -1.48 -4.25
N LYS A 204 -12.48 -1.33 -5.47
CA LYS A 204 -12.88 -0.25 -6.37
C LYS A 204 -14.37 -0.31 -6.74
N ILE A 205 -14.91 -1.53 -6.86
CA ILE A 205 -16.33 -1.73 -7.13
C ILE A 205 -17.17 -1.37 -5.90
N VAL A 206 -16.81 -1.84 -4.71
CA VAL A 206 -17.55 -1.56 -3.46
C VAL A 206 -17.52 -0.07 -3.11
N THR A 207 -16.37 0.60 -3.18
CA THR A 207 -16.29 2.03 -2.89
C THR A 207 -17.04 2.86 -3.92
N ASN A 208 -17.02 2.48 -5.21
CA ASN A 208 -17.85 3.14 -6.22
C ASN A 208 -19.34 2.88 -6.00
N ILE A 209 -19.75 1.68 -5.60
CA ILE A 209 -21.15 1.38 -5.30
C ILE A 209 -21.62 2.18 -4.08
N GLU A 210 -20.84 2.26 -3.01
CA GLU A 210 -21.19 3.07 -1.83
C GLU A 210 -21.27 4.57 -2.18
N THR A 211 -20.43 5.05 -3.10
CA THR A 211 -20.49 6.44 -3.58
C THR A 211 -21.73 6.69 -4.45
N ILE A 212 -22.12 5.72 -5.29
CA ILE A 212 -23.30 5.82 -6.18
C ILE A 212 -24.61 5.67 -5.39
N VAL A 213 -24.65 4.79 -4.39
CA VAL A 213 -25.84 4.52 -3.57
C VAL A 213 -26.14 5.68 -2.61
N ASN A 214 -25.12 6.43 -2.20
CA ASN A 214 -25.28 7.57 -1.29
C ASN A 214 -25.42 8.93 -1.99
N ASP A 215 -25.45 9.00 -3.34
CA ASP A 215 -25.72 10.22 -4.09
C ASP A 215 -27.24 10.42 -4.31
N PRO A 216 -27.89 11.38 -3.63
CA PRO A 216 -29.33 11.62 -3.79
C PRO A 216 -29.72 12.17 -5.17
N ASN A 217 -28.77 12.54 -6.02
CA ASN A 217 -29.00 13.06 -7.37
C ASN A 217 -28.67 12.06 -8.49
N PHE A 218 -28.35 10.79 -8.17
CA PHE A 218 -28.01 9.80 -9.18
C PHE A 218 -29.24 9.40 -10.01
N ILE A 219 -29.34 9.91 -11.23
CA ILE A 219 -30.30 9.48 -12.25
C ILE A 219 -29.56 8.51 -13.19
N PRO A 220 -29.90 7.20 -13.23
CA PRO A 220 -29.22 6.27 -14.12
C PRO A 220 -29.59 6.60 -15.56
N ILE A 221 -28.62 7.14 -16.31
CA ILE A 221 -28.76 7.31 -17.76
C ILE A 221 -28.46 5.96 -18.41
N ILE A 222 -29.52 5.22 -18.71
CA ILE A 222 -29.45 4.01 -19.54
C ILE A 222 -29.35 4.49 -21.00
N THR A 223 -28.20 4.27 -21.63
CA THR A 223 -28.07 4.42 -23.08
C THR A 223 -27.96 3.02 -23.69
N TYR A 224 -28.90 2.73 -24.60
CA TYR A 224 -29.13 1.44 -25.27
C TYR A 224 -27.96 0.97 -26.15
#